data_AF-A0AAW7PF06-F1
#
_entry.id   AF-A0AAW7PF06-F1
#
_cell.length_a   1.000
_cell.length_b   1.000
_cell.length_c   1.000
_cell.angle_alpha   90.00
_cell.angle_beta   90.00
_cell.angle_gamma   90.00
#
_symmetry.space_group_name_H-M   'P 1'
#
loop_
_entity.id
_entity.type
_entity.pdbx_description
1 polymer ?
#
loop_
_entity_poly.entity_id
_entity_poly.type
_entity_poly.pdbx_seq_one_letter_code
_entity_poly.pdbx_strand_id
1 'polypeptide(L)'
;MIQNPSKLSLFFSRLTNKINKKFKIALALLLFVTLGIFLYNAYQRAYKPYLYDKENYYYKAYHYSVKKIIPQRKVVKDIEIEVLHFGKDDFPDDLSTYKVGHYIDKGIDPRRLFLHITFTDNTNMTLPFGQVTSTENHYEEYQNYFDHKVFEVGPGFDKEWFSNAENYRQMIQRFPGLHDKTMDTDFELYLRDFLFLIVPGDTLYQTGAVKEGVSKYHFKLKNPKSGIMQSYFIYGNEGKIPLWDWQTPFVTFDKDFANKERIQEFFDDYEIREYGNYWNGIYHIQFPHLNSFRGDRYNFYKMAFYSDEFKNFPLSLDLTGKSENFKITITDSYLQEESRTAKDQIHYLKYSTSKTYDASNKEAYINDILNH
;
A
#
# COMPACT_ATOMS: atom_id res chain seq x y z
N MET A 1 -24.90 -45.88 24.84
CA MET A 1 -23.92 -46.87 25.35
C MET A 1 -22.64 -46.14 25.75
N ILE A 2 -22.56 -45.73 27.01
CA ILE A 2 -21.38 -45.08 27.58
C ILE A 2 -20.45 -46.20 28.06
N GLN A 3 -19.32 -46.41 27.40
CA GLN A 3 -18.30 -47.35 27.84
C GLN A 3 -17.73 -46.87 29.18
N ASN A 4 -17.90 -47.71 30.19
CA ASN A 4 -17.56 -47.46 31.58
C ASN A 4 -16.04 -47.18 31.73
N PRO A 5 -15.60 -45.95 32.08
CA PRO A 5 -14.17 -45.59 32.12
C PRO A 5 -13.37 -46.40 33.15
N SER A 6 -14.06 -46.95 34.16
CA SER A 6 -13.48 -47.83 35.17
C SER A 6 -12.94 -49.14 34.58
N LYS A 7 -13.61 -49.75 33.59
CA LYS A 7 -13.16 -51.00 32.97
C LYS A 7 -11.94 -50.81 32.08
N LEU A 8 -11.84 -49.68 31.38
CA LEU A 8 -10.67 -49.35 30.57
C LEU A 8 -9.44 -49.14 31.47
N SER A 9 -9.59 -48.39 32.57
CA SER A 9 -8.50 -48.16 33.54
C SER A 9 -8.01 -49.46 34.20
N LEU A 10 -8.91 -50.38 34.51
CA LEU A 10 -8.58 -51.69 35.09
C LEU A 10 -7.89 -52.62 34.08
N PHE A 11 -8.25 -52.51 32.80
CA PHE A 11 -7.61 -53.25 31.71
C PHE A 11 -6.17 -52.75 31.48
N PHE A 12 -5.96 -51.43 31.43
CA PHE A 12 -4.62 -50.84 31.36
C PHE A 12 -3.77 -51.12 32.61
N SER A 13 -4.38 -51.13 33.81
CA SER A 13 -3.72 -51.50 35.07
C SER A 13 -3.26 -52.97 35.09
N ARG A 14 -4.09 -53.91 34.65
CA ARG A 14 -3.71 -55.34 34.55
C ARG A 14 -2.67 -55.60 33.45
N LEU A 15 -2.75 -54.89 32.33
CA LEU A 15 -1.77 -55.00 31.24
C LEU A 15 -0.40 -54.46 31.68
N THR A 16 -0.38 -53.34 32.41
CA THR A 16 0.86 -52.73 32.92
C THR A 16 1.50 -53.55 34.04
N ASN A 17 0.76 -54.28 34.87
CA ASN A 17 1.34 -55.12 35.93
C ASN A 17 2.06 -56.39 35.43
N LYS A 18 1.77 -56.88 34.21
CA LYS A 18 2.48 -58.03 33.60
C LYS A 18 3.77 -57.66 32.87
N ILE A 19 4.04 -56.37 32.68
CA ILE A 19 5.20 -55.88 31.93
C ILE A 19 6.40 -55.73 32.88
N ASN A 20 7.50 -56.40 32.56
CA ASN A 20 8.76 -56.34 33.32
C ASN A 20 9.20 -54.87 33.54
N LYS A 21 9.58 -54.51 34.76
CA LYS A 21 10.09 -53.18 35.13
C LYS A 21 11.20 -52.70 34.18
N LYS A 22 12.09 -53.60 33.74
CA LYS A 22 13.16 -53.28 32.76
C LYS A 22 12.59 -52.89 31.38
N PHE A 23 11.53 -53.53 30.93
CA PHE A 23 10.87 -53.20 29.65
C PHE A 23 10.15 -51.85 29.73
N LYS A 24 9.51 -51.53 30.86
CA LYS A 24 8.91 -50.19 31.08
C LYS A 24 9.96 -49.08 31.03
N ILE A 25 11.13 -49.31 31.63
CA ILE A 25 12.26 -48.36 31.59
C ILE A 25 12.77 -48.21 30.15
N ALA A 26 12.95 -49.31 29.42
CA ALA A 26 13.38 -49.26 28.02
C ALA A 26 12.37 -48.51 27.13
N LEU A 27 11.06 -48.74 27.31
CA LEU A 27 10.02 -48.02 26.58
C LEU A 27 9.98 -46.52 26.93
N ALA A 28 10.18 -46.17 28.20
CA ALA A 28 10.27 -44.78 28.63
C ALA A 28 11.49 -44.09 28.02
N LEU A 29 12.66 -44.74 28.00
CA LEU A 29 13.87 -44.22 27.35
C LEU A 29 13.66 -44.04 25.84
N LEU A 30 13.03 -45.02 25.17
CA LEU A 30 12.67 -44.90 23.75
C LEU A 30 11.77 -43.69 23.50
N LEU A 31 10.76 -43.47 24.35
CA LEU A 31 9.85 -42.33 24.26
C LEU A 31 10.59 -41.00 24.46
N PHE A 32 11.54 -40.92 25.38
CA PHE A 32 12.38 -39.73 25.54
C PHE A 32 13.27 -39.48 24.31
N VAL A 33 13.83 -40.53 23.72
CA VAL A 33 14.65 -40.41 22.50
C VAL A 33 13.80 -39.94 21.31
N THR A 34 12.62 -40.54 21.11
CA THR A 34 11.72 -40.13 20.01
C THR A 34 11.19 -38.71 20.23
N LEU A 35 10.86 -38.33 21.47
CA LEU A 35 10.48 -36.96 21.80
C LEU A 35 11.65 -35.99 21.56
N GLY A 36 12.88 -36.36 21.92
CA GLY A 36 14.08 -35.56 21.67
C GLY A 36 14.33 -35.33 20.17
N ILE A 37 14.23 -36.38 19.36
CA ILE A 37 14.35 -36.30 17.89
C ILE A 37 13.21 -35.45 17.31
N PHE A 38 11.98 -35.63 17.79
CA PHE A 38 10.82 -34.85 17.35
C PHE A 38 11.00 -33.36 17.65
N LEU A 39 11.37 -33.00 18.90
CA LEU A 39 11.61 -31.62 19.31
C LEU A 39 12.78 -31.00 18.55
N TYR A 40 13.87 -31.76 18.32
CA TYR A 40 15.01 -31.29 17.52
C TYR A 40 14.61 -31.01 16.06
N ASN A 41 13.88 -31.93 15.41
CA ASN A 41 13.42 -31.71 14.03
C ASN A 41 12.40 -30.57 13.95
N ALA A 42 11.49 -30.45 14.90
CA ALA A 42 10.60 -29.31 15.00
C ALA A 42 11.41 -28.02 15.11
N TYR A 43 12.46 -28.01 15.95
CA TYR A 43 13.35 -26.85 16.14
C TYR A 43 14.07 -26.47 14.86
N GLN A 44 14.68 -27.44 14.18
CA GLN A 44 15.33 -27.18 12.90
C GLN A 44 14.35 -26.66 11.85
N ARG A 45 13.13 -27.21 11.78
CA ARG A 45 12.12 -26.73 10.84
C ARG A 45 11.70 -25.28 11.11
N ALA A 46 11.62 -24.88 12.37
CA ALA A 46 11.21 -23.53 12.78
C ALA A 46 12.29 -22.46 12.61
N TYR A 47 13.58 -22.84 12.69
CA TYR A 47 14.71 -21.89 12.59
C TYR A 47 15.48 -21.98 11.27
N LYS A 48 15.36 -23.10 10.55
CA LYS A 48 16.02 -23.39 9.27
C LYS A 48 15.05 -24.07 8.30
N PRO A 49 13.91 -23.42 7.97
CA PRO A 49 12.90 -24.01 7.09
C PRO A 49 13.44 -24.37 5.70
N TYR A 50 14.43 -23.63 5.20
CA TYR A 50 15.13 -23.87 3.93
C TYR A 50 15.86 -25.22 3.83
N LEU A 51 16.05 -25.95 4.95
CA LEU A 51 16.57 -27.33 4.92
C LEU A 51 15.50 -28.36 4.54
N TYR A 52 14.22 -28.01 4.72
CA TYR A 52 13.07 -28.90 4.54
C TYR A 52 12.19 -28.48 3.36
N ASP A 53 12.15 -27.18 3.05
CA ASP A 53 11.48 -26.64 1.88
C ASP A 53 12.52 -26.08 0.89
N LYS A 54 12.49 -26.63 -0.33
CA LYS A 54 13.37 -26.24 -1.43
C LYS A 54 12.66 -25.37 -2.48
N GLU A 55 11.36 -25.16 -2.38
CA GLU A 55 10.55 -24.40 -3.34
C GLU A 55 10.65 -22.89 -3.09
N ASN A 56 11.02 -22.47 -1.87
CA ASN A 56 11.08 -21.06 -1.51
C ASN A 56 12.51 -20.58 -1.14
N TYR A 57 12.76 -19.30 -1.36
CA TYR A 57 13.82 -18.56 -0.67
C TYR A 57 13.31 -18.02 0.65
N TYR A 58 14.15 -18.04 1.68
CA TYR A 58 13.78 -17.65 3.05
C TYR A 58 14.64 -16.50 3.54
N TYR A 59 14.00 -15.38 3.91
CA TYR A 59 14.66 -14.24 4.53
C TYR A 59 14.13 -14.03 5.94
N LYS A 60 15.03 -14.10 6.92
CA LYS A 60 14.67 -13.92 8.33
C LYS A 60 14.16 -12.50 8.55
N ALA A 61 12.96 -12.40 9.12
CA ALA A 61 12.38 -11.15 9.58
C ALA A 61 12.86 -10.85 11.01
N TYR A 62 13.53 -9.71 11.17
CA TYR A 62 14.04 -9.22 12.45
C TYR A 62 13.08 -8.19 13.04
N HIS A 63 13.09 -8.04 14.36
CA HIS A 63 12.26 -7.05 15.08
C HIS A 63 10.77 -7.09 14.69
N TYR A 64 10.26 -8.30 14.43
CA TYR A 64 8.86 -8.50 14.07
C TYR A 64 7.94 -8.09 15.22
N SER A 65 6.92 -7.29 14.90
CA SER A 65 5.93 -6.80 15.85
C SER A 65 4.59 -6.63 15.17
N VAL A 66 3.50 -6.86 15.91
CA VAL A 66 2.14 -6.72 15.43
C VAL A 66 1.39 -5.79 16.37
N LYS A 67 0.69 -4.81 15.81
CA LYS A 67 -0.11 -3.85 16.57
C LYS A 67 -1.40 -3.55 15.83
N LYS A 68 -2.54 -3.71 16.52
CA LYS A 68 -3.82 -3.20 16.02
C LYS A 68 -3.75 -1.70 15.84
N ILE A 69 -4.12 -1.21 14.66
CA ILE A 69 -4.10 0.22 14.37
C ILE A 69 -5.48 0.84 14.56
N ILE A 70 -5.47 2.10 14.99
CA ILE A 70 -6.66 2.93 15.05
C ILE A 70 -6.66 3.75 13.75
N PRO A 71 -7.78 3.79 13.01
CA PRO A 71 -7.88 4.62 11.82
C PRO A 71 -7.47 6.06 12.12
N GLN A 72 -6.48 6.55 11.39
CA GLN A 72 -6.10 7.96 11.48
C GLN A 72 -7.09 8.82 10.71
N ARG A 73 -7.25 10.06 11.16
CA ARG A 73 -8.09 11.09 10.55
C ARG A 73 -7.35 12.41 10.61
N LYS A 74 -7.40 13.19 9.54
CA LYS A 74 -6.77 14.51 9.46
C LYS A 74 -7.65 15.50 8.74
N VAL A 75 -7.75 16.71 9.30
CA VAL A 75 -8.55 17.80 8.74
C VAL A 75 -7.68 18.61 7.78
N VAL A 76 -8.17 18.82 6.58
CA VAL A 76 -7.51 19.58 5.52
C VAL A 76 -7.50 21.06 5.89
N LYS A 77 -6.33 21.69 5.78
CA LYS A 77 -6.13 23.13 6.04
C LYS A 77 -5.91 23.90 4.73
N ASP A 78 -4.98 23.42 3.90
CA ASP A 78 -4.67 24.01 2.61
C ASP A 78 -4.46 22.89 1.58
N ILE A 79 -4.82 23.17 0.33
CA ILE A 79 -4.69 22.24 -0.80
C ILE A 79 -3.98 22.96 -1.94
N GLU A 80 -2.99 22.29 -2.51
CA GLU A 80 -2.34 22.65 -3.76
C GLU A 80 -2.35 21.45 -4.71
N ILE A 81 -2.69 21.69 -5.98
CA ILE A 81 -2.58 20.70 -7.04
C ILE A 81 -1.49 21.19 -7.99
N GLU A 82 -0.40 20.42 -8.08
CA GLU A 82 0.66 20.65 -9.05
C GLU A 82 0.43 19.78 -10.30
N VAL A 83 0.32 20.42 -11.46
CA VAL A 83 0.22 19.80 -12.77
C VAL A 83 1.61 19.83 -13.43
N LEU A 84 2.16 18.66 -13.76
CA LEU A 84 3.39 18.54 -14.51
C LEU A 84 3.10 18.42 -16.00
N HIS A 85 3.70 19.32 -16.77
CA HIS A 85 3.65 19.37 -18.22
C HIS A 85 4.98 18.89 -18.80
N PHE A 86 4.91 18.02 -19.82
CA PHE A 86 6.05 17.36 -20.42
C PHE A 86 6.05 17.56 -21.94
N GLY A 87 7.24 17.71 -22.52
CA GLY A 87 7.37 17.86 -23.97
C GLY A 87 7.31 19.32 -24.40
N LYS A 88 7.96 19.63 -25.53
CA LYS A 88 8.21 21.01 -25.97
C LYS A 88 6.94 21.76 -26.41
N ASP A 89 5.92 21.04 -26.88
CA ASP A 89 4.70 21.65 -27.41
C ASP A 89 3.76 22.19 -26.32
N ASP A 90 3.97 21.77 -25.07
CA ASP A 90 3.20 22.26 -23.92
C ASP A 90 3.80 23.53 -23.31
N PHE A 91 5.00 23.95 -23.72
CA PHE A 91 5.69 25.08 -23.09
C PHE A 91 5.07 26.43 -23.50
N PRO A 92 4.79 27.33 -22.54
CA PRO A 92 4.45 28.71 -22.82
C PRO A 92 5.57 29.43 -23.59
N ASP A 93 5.20 30.36 -24.48
CA ASP A 93 6.14 31.17 -25.26
C ASP A 93 7.04 32.06 -24.37
N ASP A 94 6.57 32.44 -23.18
CA ASP A 94 7.31 33.26 -22.22
C ASP A 94 7.31 32.63 -20.81
N LEU A 95 8.50 32.26 -20.35
CA LEU A 95 8.76 31.70 -19.02
C LEU A 95 9.39 32.73 -18.06
N SER A 96 9.55 33.99 -18.46
CA SER A 96 10.30 35.00 -17.69
C SER A 96 9.74 35.26 -16.29
N THR A 97 8.44 35.03 -16.09
CA THR A 97 7.75 35.20 -14.80
C THR A 97 7.67 33.92 -13.97
N TYR A 98 8.16 32.79 -14.49
CA TYR A 98 8.07 31.49 -13.82
C TYR A 98 9.17 31.31 -12.79
N LYS A 99 8.86 30.60 -11.71
CA LYS A 99 9.85 30.21 -10.72
C LYS A 99 10.66 29.03 -11.24
N VAL A 100 11.98 29.18 -11.26
CA VAL A 100 12.90 28.13 -11.68
C VAL A 100 13.27 27.24 -10.50
N GLY A 101 13.16 25.93 -10.69
CA GLY A 101 13.55 24.89 -9.74
C GLY A 101 14.08 23.66 -10.46
N HIS A 102 14.27 22.57 -9.72
CA HIS A 102 14.71 21.30 -10.29
C HIS A 102 13.76 20.19 -9.86
N TYR A 103 13.56 19.21 -10.73
CA TYR A 103 12.77 18.00 -10.46
C TYR A 103 13.57 16.78 -10.91
N ILE A 104 13.57 15.73 -10.08
CA ILE A 104 14.28 14.48 -10.41
C ILE A 104 13.23 13.38 -10.49
N ASP A 105 13.04 12.86 -11.70
CA ASP A 105 12.27 11.65 -11.92
C ASP A 105 13.17 10.43 -11.65
N LYS A 106 12.71 9.56 -10.75
CA LYS A 106 13.40 8.32 -10.38
C LYS A 106 12.75 7.07 -11.01
N GLY A 107 11.86 7.24 -11.97
CA GLY A 107 11.25 6.17 -12.74
C GLY A 107 9.91 5.65 -12.21
N ILE A 108 9.10 5.19 -13.18
CA ILE A 108 7.70 4.74 -13.19
C ILE A 108 6.69 5.88 -13.37
N ASP A 109 6.27 6.02 -14.64
CA ASP A 109 5.18 6.84 -15.18
C ASP A 109 5.31 8.34 -14.85
N PRO A 110 5.48 9.27 -15.82
CA PRO A 110 5.48 10.69 -15.52
C PRO A 110 4.12 11.07 -14.92
N ARG A 111 4.04 10.98 -13.59
CA ARG A 111 2.83 11.29 -12.84
C ARG A 111 2.57 12.77 -13.06
N ARG A 112 1.53 13.07 -13.83
CA ARG A 112 1.25 14.43 -14.29
C ARG A 112 0.60 15.31 -13.24
N LEU A 113 0.14 14.74 -12.13
CA LEU A 113 -0.61 15.47 -11.10
C LEU A 113 -0.12 15.10 -9.70
N PHE A 114 0.12 16.11 -8.87
CA PHE A 114 0.41 15.95 -7.45
C PHE A 114 -0.58 16.74 -6.63
N LEU A 115 -1.21 16.09 -5.66
CA LEU A 115 -2.07 16.70 -4.67
C LEU A 115 -1.25 16.90 -3.39
N HIS A 116 -0.88 18.15 -3.12
CA HIS A 116 -0.23 18.59 -1.90
C HIS A 116 -1.29 19.06 -0.90
N ILE A 117 -1.31 18.43 0.27
CA ILE A 117 -2.26 18.72 1.33
C ILE A 117 -1.50 19.11 2.58
N THR A 118 -1.83 20.27 3.13
CA THR A 118 -1.44 20.66 4.48
C THR A 118 -2.61 20.41 5.40
N PHE A 119 -2.38 19.73 6.52
CA PHE A 119 -3.40 19.47 7.53
C PHE A 119 -3.37 20.50 8.65
N THR A 120 -4.44 20.55 9.46
CA THR A 120 -4.55 21.47 10.60
C THR A 120 -3.54 21.18 11.72
N ASP A 121 -3.00 19.96 11.77
CA ASP A 121 -1.89 19.56 12.66
C ASP A 121 -0.49 19.98 12.12
N ASN A 122 -0.45 20.74 11.02
CA ASN A 122 0.75 21.16 10.27
C ASN A 122 1.59 20.02 9.69
N THR A 123 1.05 18.80 9.62
CA THR A 123 1.64 17.75 8.81
C THR A 123 1.23 17.90 7.36
N ASN A 124 2.06 17.39 6.45
CA ASN A 124 1.84 17.47 5.02
C ASN A 124 1.71 16.07 4.41
N MET A 125 1.00 16.01 3.29
CA MET A 125 0.93 14.82 2.45
C MET A 125 1.01 15.26 1.00
N THR A 126 1.82 14.54 0.21
CA THR A 126 1.74 14.63 -1.24
C THR A 126 1.27 13.30 -1.80
N LEU A 127 0.22 13.34 -2.61
CA LEU A 127 -0.32 12.20 -3.31
C LEU A 127 -0.14 12.40 -4.82
N PRO A 128 0.58 11.50 -5.48
CA PRO A 128 0.81 11.57 -6.91
C PRO A 128 -0.27 10.79 -7.72
N PHE A 129 -0.63 11.26 -8.91
CA PHE A 129 -1.62 10.66 -9.81
C PHE A 129 -1.17 10.79 -11.28
N GLY A 130 -1.37 9.74 -12.07
CA GLY A 130 -1.14 9.78 -13.51
C GLY A 130 -2.39 10.22 -14.26
N GLN A 131 -2.27 11.21 -15.16
CA GLN A 131 -3.33 11.52 -16.13
C GLN A 131 -3.11 10.61 -17.35
N VAL A 132 -3.90 9.55 -17.48
CA VAL A 132 -3.85 8.70 -18.68
C VAL A 132 -4.61 9.42 -19.80
N THR A 133 -3.89 10.22 -20.60
CA THR A 133 -4.39 10.66 -21.92
C THR A 133 -4.30 9.48 -22.88
N SER A 134 -5.41 9.11 -23.53
CA SER A 134 -5.55 7.97 -24.46
C SER A 134 -4.67 8.04 -25.72
N THR A 135 -3.81 9.03 -25.83
CA THR A 135 -2.89 9.23 -26.97
C THR A 135 -1.50 8.67 -26.72
N GLU A 136 -1.16 8.25 -25.49
CA GLU A 136 0.09 7.56 -25.20
C GLU A 136 -0.06 6.05 -25.41
N ASN A 137 -0.02 5.65 -26.67
CA ASN A 137 0.26 4.28 -27.08
C ASN A 137 1.69 3.92 -26.67
N HIS A 138 1.87 3.20 -25.57
CA HIS A 138 2.98 2.25 -25.41
C HIS A 138 2.74 1.26 -24.27
N TYR A 139 2.08 0.14 -24.58
CA TYR A 139 2.59 -1.24 -24.43
C TYR A 139 1.43 -2.25 -24.63
N GLU A 140 1.52 -3.06 -25.69
CA GLU A 140 0.51 -4.04 -26.13
C GLU A 140 0.43 -5.32 -25.27
N GLU A 141 1.00 -5.37 -24.06
CA GLU A 141 1.02 -6.62 -23.26
C GLU A 141 -0.03 -6.70 -22.15
N TYR A 142 -0.85 -5.66 -21.94
CA TYR A 142 -2.00 -5.68 -21.01
C TYR A 142 -3.36 -5.81 -21.73
N GLN A 143 -3.38 -6.48 -22.89
CA GLN A 143 -4.51 -6.59 -23.82
C GLN A 143 -5.74 -7.39 -23.34
N ASN A 144 -5.98 -7.57 -22.03
CA ASN A 144 -7.23 -8.23 -21.58
C ASN A 144 -7.80 -7.76 -20.22
N TYR A 145 -7.27 -6.70 -19.61
CA TYR A 145 -7.89 -6.14 -18.39
C TYR A 145 -7.85 -4.61 -18.42
N PHE A 146 -9.00 -4.03 -18.77
CA PHE A 146 -9.42 -2.63 -18.62
C PHE A 146 -8.99 -1.64 -19.70
N ASP A 147 -9.89 -1.47 -20.67
CA ASP A 147 -10.06 -0.31 -21.57
C ASP A 147 -10.54 0.98 -20.83
N HIS A 148 -10.28 1.10 -19.54
CA HIS A 148 -10.73 2.23 -18.73
C HIS A 148 -9.51 3.14 -18.50
N LYS A 149 -9.68 4.46 -18.62
CA LYS A 149 -8.66 5.43 -18.22
C LYS A 149 -8.51 5.40 -16.69
N VAL A 150 -7.84 4.37 -16.18
CA VAL A 150 -7.64 4.16 -14.76
C VAL A 150 -6.52 5.09 -14.32
N PHE A 151 -6.87 6.22 -13.71
CA PHE A 151 -5.95 6.90 -12.81
C PHE A 151 -5.46 5.85 -11.80
N GLU A 152 -4.16 5.55 -11.77
CA GLU A 152 -3.58 4.68 -10.75
C GLU A 152 -3.66 5.39 -9.40
N VAL A 153 -4.81 5.25 -8.77
CA VAL A 153 -4.95 5.41 -7.34
C VAL A 153 -4.05 4.32 -6.76
N GLY A 154 -2.94 4.72 -6.16
CA GLY A 154 -2.20 3.79 -5.31
C GLY A 154 -3.12 3.22 -4.21
N PRO A 155 -2.58 2.57 -3.17
CA PRO A 155 -3.38 2.24 -2.00
C PRO A 155 -4.03 3.46 -1.32
N GLY A 156 -3.78 4.70 -1.78
CA GLY A 156 -4.12 5.96 -1.12
C GLY A 156 -5.58 6.39 -1.13
N PHE A 157 -6.48 5.88 -1.98
CA PHE A 157 -7.92 6.20 -1.86
C PHE A 157 -8.82 4.97 -1.96
N ASP A 158 -9.94 5.03 -1.25
CA ASP A 158 -10.98 4.01 -1.28
C ASP A 158 -11.78 4.11 -2.56
N LYS A 159 -11.48 3.20 -3.50
CA LYS A 159 -12.15 3.11 -4.78
C LYS A 159 -13.67 3.10 -4.63
N GLU A 160 -14.23 2.40 -3.64
CA GLU A 160 -15.69 2.30 -3.47
C GLU A 160 -16.30 3.65 -3.05
N TRP A 161 -15.64 4.39 -2.16
CA TRP A 161 -16.07 5.73 -1.79
C TRP A 161 -16.02 6.67 -3.00
N PHE A 162 -14.88 6.70 -3.70
CA PHE A 162 -14.58 7.63 -4.78
C PHE A 162 -15.17 7.22 -6.15
N SER A 163 -15.86 6.08 -6.24
CA SER A 163 -16.69 5.73 -7.40
C SER A 163 -18.18 5.88 -7.10
N ASN A 164 -18.56 6.45 -5.94
CA ASN A 164 -19.94 6.54 -5.53
C ASN A 164 -20.60 7.82 -6.06
N ALA A 165 -21.63 7.62 -6.88
CA ALA A 165 -22.46 8.67 -7.46
C ALA A 165 -23.05 9.66 -6.43
N GLU A 166 -23.54 9.16 -5.30
CA GLU A 166 -24.18 10.01 -4.29
C GLU A 166 -23.16 10.87 -3.54
N ASN A 167 -21.98 10.30 -3.27
CA ASN A 167 -20.86 11.06 -2.71
C ASN A 167 -20.42 12.19 -3.65
N TYR A 168 -20.34 11.91 -4.96
CA TYR A 168 -20.03 12.93 -5.95
C TYR A 168 -21.08 14.04 -5.99
N ARG A 169 -22.38 13.69 -6.00
CA ARG A 169 -23.49 14.65 -5.96
C ARG A 169 -23.38 15.62 -4.78
N GLN A 170 -23.05 15.11 -3.60
CA GLN A 170 -22.86 15.96 -2.41
C GLN A 170 -21.67 16.91 -2.55
N MET A 171 -20.60 16.49 -3.23
CA MET A 171 -19.43 17.35 -3.48
C MET A 171 -19.74 18.44 -4.51
N ILE A 172 -20.38 18.12 -5.64
CA ILE A 172 -20.69 19.12 -6.68
C ILE A 172 -21.67 20.19 -6.19
N GLN A 173 -22.58 19.87 -5.28
CA GLN A 173 -23.52 20.84 -4.69
C GLN A 173 -22.81 22.01 -3.99
N ARG A 174 -21.55 21.84 -3.60
CA ARG A 174 -20.72 22.91 -3.03
C ARG A 174 -20.26 23.92 -4.09
N PHE A 175 -20.40 23.63 -5.38
CA PHE A 175 -19.95 24.45 -6.52
C PHE A 175 -21.14 24.75 -7.46
N PRO A 176 -22.07 25.64 -7.05
CA PRO A 176 -23.21 26.01 -7.89
C PRO A 176 -22.71 26.63 -9.20
N GLY A 177 -23.09 26.04 -10.33
CA GLY A 177 -22.61 26.43 -11.67
C GLY A 177 -21.85 25.32 -12.40
N LEU A 178 -21.36 24.30 -11.68
CA LEU A 178 -21.14 23.00 -12.30
C LEU A 178 -22.52 22.42 -12.63
N HIS A 179 -22.91 22.41 -13.91
CA HIS A 179 -24.11 21.68 -14.31
C HIS A 179 -23.98 20.21 -13.88
N ASP A 180 -25.11 19.54 -13.57
CA ASP A 180 -25.17 18.08 -13.57
C ASP A 180 -24.70 17.64 -14.96
N LYS A 181 -23.37 17.45 -15.15
CA LYS A 181 -22.83 16.66 -16.25
C LYS A 181 -23.59 15.36 -16.09
N THR A 182 -24.55 15.12 -16.98
CA THR A 182 -25.59 14.11 -16.82
C THR A 182 -24.95 12.86 -16.27
N MET A 183 -25.36 12.47 -15.07
CA MET A 183 -25.02 11.16 -14.51
C MET A 183 -25.78 10.13 -15.32
N ASP A 184 -25.45 10.03 -16.61
CA ASP A 184 -25.89 8.93 -17.43
C ASP A 184 -25.29 7.66 -16.83
N THR A 185 -25.98 6.55 -17.04
CA THR A 185 -25.65 5.26 -16.45
C THR A 185 -24.24 4.75 -16.74
N ASP A 186 -23.52 5.42 -17.66
CA ASP A 186 -22.15 5.13 -18.10
C ASP A 186 -21.11 6.19 -17.64
N PHE A 187 -21.46 7.05 -16.67
CA PHE A 187 -20.53 8.09 -16.17
C PHE A 187 -19.40 7.44 -15.34
N GLU A 188 -18.27 7.12 -15.99
CA GLU A 188 -17.03 6.83 -15.31
C GLU A 188 -16.57 8.07 -14.53
N LEU A 189 -16.92 8.13 -13.24
CA LEU A 189 -16.44 9.20 -12.36
C LEU A 189 -14.92 9.09 -12.24
N TYR A 190 -14.21 10.05 -12.83
CA TYR A 190 -12.76 10.12 -12.72
C TYR A 190 -12.38 10.57 -11.31
N LEU A 191 -11.48 9.84 -10.63
CA LEU A 191 -10.97 10.23 -9.30
C LEU A 191 -10.52 11.70 -9.28
N ARG A 192 -9.91 12.16 -10.38
CA ARG A 192 -9.56 13.57 -10.60
C ARG A 192 -10.68 14.50 -10.19
N ASP A 193 -11.89 14.29 -10.68
CA ASP A 193 -13.01 15.22 -10.46
C ASP A 193 -13.37 15.31 -8.97
N PHE A 194 -13.19 14.24 -8.19
CA PHE A 194 -13.33 14.31 -6.74
C PHE A 194 -12.22 15.12 -6.06
N LEU A 195 -10.96 14.94 -6.47
CA LEU A 195 -9.80 15.61 -5.85
C LEU A 195 -9.88 17.12 -6.01
N PHE A 196 -10.32 17.59 -7.17
CA PHE A 196 -10.47 19.01 -7.48
C PHE A 196 -11.66 19.66 -6.76
N LEU A 197 -12.47 18.87 -6.03
CA LEU A 197 -13.64 19.33 -5.29
C LEU A 197 -13.46 19.24 -3.76
N ILE A 198 -12.29 18.79 -3.28
CA ILE A 198 -11.96 18.81 -1.84
C ILE A 198 -11.79 20.26 -1.38
N VAL A 199 -12.32 20.60 -0.20
CA VAL A 199 -12.20 21.95 0.36
C VAL A 199 -11.53 21.94 1.74
N PRO A 200 -10.86 23.05 2.15
CA PRO A 200 -10.43 23.25 3.52
C PRO A 200 -11.55 22.98 4.54
N GLY A 201 -11.19 22.26 5.61
CA GLY A 201 -12.10 21.77 6.63
C GLY A 201 -12.65 20.37 6.37
N ASP A 202 -12.54 19.82 5.16
CA ASP A 202 -12.85 18.40 4.94
C ASP A 202 -11.87 17.51 5.72
N THR A 203 -12.31 16.29 6.03
CA THR A 203 -11.50 15.33 6.81
C THR A 203 -11.15 14.13 5.95
N LEU A 204 -9.86 13.90 5.73
CA LEU A 204 -9.36 12.64 5.18
C LEU A 204 -9.21 11.63 6.30
N TYR A 205 -9.62 10.38 6.04
CA TYR A 205 -9.48 9.30 7.01
C TYR A 205 -9.23 7.95 6.38
N GLN A 206 -8.53 7.08 7.09
CA GLN A 206 -8.32 5.69 6.68
C GLN A 206 -9.61 4.87 6.84
N THR A 207 -10.05 4.20 5.78
CA THR A 207 -11.40 3.62 5.70
C THR A 207 -11.42 2.12 5.37
N GLY A 208 -12.63 1.57 5.17
CA GLY A 208 -12.94 0.20 4.75
C GLY A 208 -12.32 -0.83 5.68
N ALA A 209 -11.27 -1.47 5.17
CA ALA A 209 -10.34 -2.31 5.89
C ALA A 209 -10.04 -1.89 7.34
N VAL A 210 -9.57 -0.65 7.56
CA VAL A 210 -9.08 -0.26 8.89
C VAL A 210 -10.21 -0.19 9.93
N LYS A 211 -11.43 0.20 9.51
CA LYS A 211 -12.62 0.23 10.37
C LYS A 211 -13.03 -1.18 10.84
N GLU A 212 -12.80 -2.19 10.02
CA GLU A 212 -13.12 -3.60 10.33
C GLU A 212 -12.09 -4.27 11.28
N GLY A 213 -10.97 -3.59 11.59
CA GLY A 213 -10.00 -4.03 12.59
C GLY A 213 -8.70 -4.58 12.01
N VAL A 214 -7.92 -3.69 11.40
CA VAL A 214 -6.60 -4.02 10.82
C VAL A 214 -5.47 -3.95 11.85
N SER A 215 -4.50 -4.82 11.69
CA SER A 215 -3.20 -4.82 12.36
C SER A 215 -2.09 -4.36 11.41
N LYS A 216 -1.20 -3.54 11.95
CA LYS A 216 0.10 -3.21 11.37
C LYS A 216 1.12 -4.22 11.85
N TYR A 217 1.79 -4.84 10.90
CA TYR A 217 2.93 -5.69 11.11
C TYR A 217 4.17 -4.91 10.69
N HIS A 218 5.17 -4.86 11.57
CA HIS A 218 6.44 -4.21 11.29
C HIS A 218 7.57 -5.23 11.49
N PHE A 219 8.47 -5.28 10.53
CA PHE A 219 9.64 -6.15 10.57
C PHE A 219 10.79 -5.52 9.80
N LYS A 220 12.00 -6.06 9.99
CA LYS A 220 13.18 -5.66 9.25
C LYS A 220 13.75 -6.83 8.48
N LEU A 221 14.19 -6.58 7.26
CA LEU A 221 14.98 -7.52 6.47
C LEU A 221 16.39 -6.99 6.30
N LYS A 222 17.35 -7.91 6.16
CA LYS A 222 18.74 -7.56 5.85
C LYS A 222 18.93 -7.67 4.35
N ASN A 223 19.28 -6.58 3.67
CA ASN A 223 19.59 -6.62 2.25
C ASN A 223 20.77 -7.59 2.02
N PRO A 224 20.63 -8.60 1.13
CA PRO A 224 21.65 -9.64 0.95
C PRO A 224 22.97 -9.10 0.36
N LYS A 225 22.89 -8.06 -0.46
CA LYS A 225 24.02 -7.45 -1.17
C LYS A 225 24.72 -6.40 -0.32
N SER A 226 23.97 -5.48 0.28
CA SER A 226 24.55 -4.36 1.06
C SER A 226 24.72 -4.67 2.55
N GLY A 227 24.00 -5.66 3.08
CA GLY A 227 23.98 -5.99 4.51
C GLY A 227 23.23 -4.99 5.39
N ILE A 228 22.62 -3.96 4.81
CA ILE A 228 21.87 -2.92 5.52
C ILE A 228 20.51 -3.48 5.98
N MET A 229 20.10 -3.10 7.19
CA MET A 229 18.77 -3.44 7.73
C MET A 229 17.72 -2.44 7.24
N GLN A 230 16.68 -2.96 6.59
CA GLN A 230 15.59 -2.21 5.97
C GLN A 230 14.27 -2.51 6.68
N SER A 231 13.46 -1.49 6.95
CA SER A 231 12.21 -1.61 7.71
C SER A 231 11.01 -1.71 6.78
N TYR A 232 10.17 -2.70 6.99
CA TYR A 232 8.98 -2.94 6.17
C TYR A 232 7.74 -2.98 7.04
N PHE A 233 6.66 -2.46 6.50
CA PHE A 233 5.34 -2.47 7.08
C PHE A 233 4.39 -3.20 6.14
N ILE A 234 3.56 -4.06 6.72
CA ILE A 234 2.45 -4.68 6.02
C ILE A 234 1.22 -4.56 6.90
N TYR A 235 0.07 -4.47 6.28
CA TYR A 235 -1.19 -4.31 6.97
C TYR A 235 -2.04 -5.52 6.71
N GLY A 236 -2.81 -5.95 7.70
CA GLY A 236 -3.68 -7.12 7.56
C GLY A 236 -4.55 -7.34 8.77
N ASN A 237 -5.57 -8.17 8.62
CA ASN A 237 -6.34 -8.60 9.79
C ASN A 237 -5.43 -9.42 10.72
N GLU A 238 -5.70 -9.36 12.03
CA GLU A 238 -4.99 -10.17 13.00
C GLU A 238 -5.28 -11.65 12.68
N GLY A 239 -4.35 -12.31 11.98
CA GLY A 239 -4.36 -13.75 11.90
C GLY A 239 -4.22 -14.27 13.33
N LYS A 240 -5.03 -15.26 13.72
CA LYS A 240 -4.76 -15.97 14.97
C LYS A 240 -3.37 -16.58 14.84
N ILE A 241 -2.35 -15.95 15.43
CA ILE A 241 -1.03 -16.57 15.58
C ILE A 241 -1.29 -17.81 16.44
N PRO A 242 -1.16 -19.03 15.89
CA PRO A 242 -1.35 -20.22 16.70
C PRO A 242 -0.43 -20.16 17.93
N LEU A 243 -0.91 -20.59 19.10
CA LEU A 243 -0.09 -20.71 20.32
C LEU A 243 1.20 -21.55 20.12
N TRP A 244 1.27 -22.29 19.01
CA TRP A 244 2.37 -23.16 18.60
C TRP A 244 3.26 -22.55 17.50
N ASP A 245 3.09 -21.28 17.16
CA ASP A 245 3.84 -20.60 16.08
C ASP A 245 5.08 -19.88 16.63
N TRP A 246 5.92 -20.63 17.35
CA TRP A 246 7.24 -20.22 17.82
C TRP A 246 8.29 -20.16 16.69
N GLN A 247 7.84 -20.28 15.43
CA GLN A 247 8.71 -20.20 14.27
C GLN A 247 9.30 -18.80 14.18
N THR A 248 10.59 -18.72 13.83
CA THR A 248 11.18 -17.43 13.49
C THR A 248 10.40 -16.88 12.31
N PRO A 249 9.94 -15.61 12.32
CA PRO A 249 9.20 -15.06 11.20
C PRO A 249 10.14 -14.99 9.99
N PHE A 250 9.71 -15.53 8.86
CA PHE A 250 10.41 -15.46 7.58
C PHE A 250 9.51 -14.81 6.54
N VAL A 251 10.10 -13.96 5.70
CA VAL A 251 9.52 -13.60 4.41
C VAL A 251 10.01 -14.61 3.40
N THR A 252 9.08 -15.21 2.65
CA THR A 252 9.40 -16.20 1.63
C THR A 252 9.15 -15.67 0.24
N PHE A 253 10.00 -16.08 -0.69
CA PHE A 253 9.84 -15.79 -2.12
C PHE A 253 9.81 -17.13 -2.86
N ASP A 254 8.75 -17.36 -3.62
CA ASP A 254 8.63 -18.55 -4.46
C ASP A 254 9.69 -18.55 -5.56
N LYS A 255 10.43 -19.66 -5.68
CA LYS A 255 11.50 -19.81 -6.67
C LYS A 255 10.98 -19.92 -8.10
N ASP A 256 9.75 -20.37 -8.29
CA ASP A 256 9.17 -20.53 -9.62
C ASP A 256 8.84 -19.17 -10.26
N PHE A 257 8.73 -18.11 -9.45
CA PHE A 257 8.31 -16.78 -9.90
C PHE A 257 9.35 -15.67 -9.67
N ALA A 258 10.28 -15.86 -8.74
CA ALA A 258 11.31 -14.87 -8.41
C ALA A 258 12.72 -15.47 -8.52
N ASN A 259 13.48 -15.02 -9.53
CA ASN A 259 14.91 -15.28 -9.59
C ASN A 259 15.67 -14.38 -8.58
N LYS A 260 16.97 -14.64 -8.37
CA LYS A 260 17.76 -13.87 -7.39
C LYS A 260 17.90 -12.38 -7.74
N GLU A 261 17.89 -12.04 -9.03
CA GLU A 261 18.01 -10.64 -9.49
C GLU A 261 16.75 -9.86 -9.12
N ARG A 262 15.57 -10.43 -9.40
CA ARG A 262 14.28 -9.82 -9.04
C ARG A 262 14.06 -9.70 -7.53
N ILE A 263 14.53 -10.68 -6.76
CA ILE A 263 14.54 -10.56 -5.30
C ILE A 263 15.45 -9.42 -4.87
N GLN A 264 16.60 -9.25 -5.54
CA GLN A 264 17.50 -8.14 -5.26
C GLN A 264 16.87 -6.79 -5.64
N GLU A 265 16.07 -6.71 -6.70
CA GLU A 265 15.28 -5.50 -7.02
C GLU A 265 14.37 -5.09 -5.86
N PHE A 266 13.66 -6.02 -5.22
CA PHE A 266 12.87 -5.72 -4.01
C PHE A 266 13.70 -5.08 -2.89
N PHE A 267 14.93 -5.56 -2.69
CA PHE A 267 15.83 -5.02 -1.66
C PHE A 267 16.49 -3.71 -2.09
N ASP A 268 16.77 -3.53 -3.37
CA ASP A 268 17.40 -2.34 -3.95
C ASP A 268 16.38 -1.21 -4.17
N ASP A 269 15.08 -1.53 -4.29
CA ASP A 269 13.95 -0.59 -4.37
C ASP A 269 13.64 0.12 -3.05
N TYR A 270 14.35 -0.24 -1.97
CA TYR A 270 14.22 0.41 -0.67
C TYR A 270 14.79 1.83 -0.71
N GLU A 271 14.02 2.73 -1.30
CA GLU A 271 14.14 4.16 -1.11
C GLU A 271 12.81 4.67 -0.57
N ILE A 272 12.88 5.52 0.46
CA ILE A 272 11.74 6.37 0.79
C ILE A 272 11.64 7.33 -0.39
N ARG A 273 10.82 6.95 -1.36
CA ARG A 273 10.50 7.80 -2.49
C ARG A 273 9.68 8.97 -1.95
N GLU A 274 9.78 10.11 -2.62
CA GLU A 274 8.85 11.20 -2.37
C GLU A 274 7.40 10.71 -2.62
N TYR A 275 7.27 9.78 -3.57
CA TYR A 275 6.02 9.28 -4.15
C TYR A 275 6.01 7.75 -4.24
N GLY A 276 4.99 7.10 -3.66
CA GLY A 276 4.82 5.64 -3.71
C GLY A 276 5.81 4.86 -2.83
N ASN A 277 5.61 4.88 -1.51
CA ASN A 277 6.46 4.20 -0.52
C ASN A 277 6.11 2.71 -0.33
N TYR A 278 5.93 1.97 -1.42
CA TYR A 278 5.57 0.55 -1.35
C TYR A 278 6.08 -0.25 -2.55
N TRP A 279 6.39 -1.51 -2.27
CA TRP A 279 6.58 -2.52 -3.29
C TRP A 279 5.22 -3.03 -3.79
N ASN A 280 4.93 -2.77 -5.07
CA ASN A 280 3.72 -3.26 -5.76
C ASN A 280 3.99 -4.51 -6.63
N GLY A 281 5.22 -5.04 -6.65
CA GLY A 281 5.57 -6.15 -7.53
C GLY A 281 4.72 -7.38 -7.21
N ILE A 282 3.68 -7.63 -8.02
CA ILE A 282 2.75 -8.75 -7.92
C ILE A 282 3.48 -10.05 -8.24
N TYR A 283 4.19 -10.61 -7.27
CA TYR A 283 4.68 -11.99 -7.29
C TYR A 283 4.68 -12.55 -5.87
N HIS A 284 4.73 -13.87 -5.81
CA HIS A 284 4.52 -14.79 -4.68
C HIS A 284 5.46 -14.56 -3.47
N ILE A 285 5.39 -13.38 -2.87
CA ILE A 285 5.99 -13.05 -1.58
C ILE A 285 4.98 -13.44 -0.51
N GLN A 286 5.37 -14.37 0.36
CA GLN A 286 4.57 -14.70 1.52
C GLN A 286 5.17 -14.02 2.75
N PHE A 287 4.35 -13.19 3.37
CA PHE A 287 4.72 -12.51 4.60
C PHE A 287 4.42 -13.39 5.82
N PRO A 288 5.28 -13.33 6.86
CA PRO A 288 5.15 -14.18 8.03
C PRO A 288 3.81 -13.99 8.73
N HIS A 289 3.16 -15.11 9.04
CA HIS A 289 1.89 -15.21 9.78
C HIS A 289 0.68 -14.52 9.12
N LEU A 290 0.76 -14.23 7.81
CA LEU A 290 -0.35 -13.69 7.00
C LEU A 290 -0.96 -14.76 6.08
N ASN A 291 -1.11 -15.98 6.62
CA ASN A 291 -1.51 -17.17 5.85
C ASN A 291 -3.00 -17.27 5.48
N SER A 292 -3.79 -16.20 5.60
CA SER A 292 -5.20 -16.27 5.20
C SER A 292 -5.79 -14.91 4.83
N PHE A 293 -5.16 -14.16 3.93
CA PHE A 293 -5.86 -13.05 3.29
C PHE A 293 -6.97 -13.57 2.37
N ARG A 294 -8.16 -13.78 2.92
CA ARG A 294 -9.43 -13.79 2.18
C ARG A 294 -9.97 -12.36 2.12
N GLY A 295 -9.19 -11.49 1.50
CA GLY A 295 -9.47 -10.06 1.34
C GLY A 295 -9.31 -9.67 -0.12
N ASP A 296 -9.88 -10.46 -1.02
CA ASP A 296 -9.73 -10.43 -2.47
C ASP A 296 -10.12 -9.06 -3.07
N ARG A 297 -10.84 -8.23 -2.30
CA ARG A 297 -11.32 -6.91 -2.70
C ARG A 297 -10.30 -5.78 -2.54
N TYR A 298 -9.24 -5.97 -1.74
CA TYR A 298 -8.30 -4.90 -1.40
C TYR A 298 -6.84 -5.28 -1.71
N ASN A 299 -6.35 -4.86 -2.88
CA ASN A 299 -4.99 -5.17 -3.35
C ASN A 299 -3.87 -4.65 -2.43
N PHE A 300 -4.12 -3.62 -1.61
CA PHE A 300 -3.09 -3.04 -0.74
C PHE A 300 -2.59 -3.98 0.37
N TYR A 301 -3.37 -5.01 0.73
CA TYR A 301 -2.95 -6.02 1.71
C TYR A 301 -1.81 -6.93 1.21
N LYS A 302 -1.53 -6.89 -0.10
CA LYS A 302 -0.42 -7.63 -0.72
C LYS A 302 0.85 -6.79 -0.86
N MET A 303 0.82 -5.51 -0.48
CA MET A 303 1.93 -4.57 -0.63
C MET A 303 2.82 -4.56 0.62
N ALA A 304 4.13 -4.39 0.41
CA ALA A 304 5.09 -4.08 1.46
C ALA A 304 5.46 -2.60 1.42
N PHE A 305 5.19 -1.89 2.50
CA PHE A 305 5.45 -0.45 2.63
C PHE A 305 6.80 -0.20 3.29
N TYR A 306 7.48 0.86 2.88
CA TYR A 306 8.78 1.28 3.44
C TYR A 306 8.62 2.26 4.61
N SER A 307 7.41 2.74 4.84
CA SER A 307 7.02 3.67 5.92
C SER A 307 5.66 3.28 6.51
N ASP A 308 5.31 3.81 7.68
CA ASP A 308 3.97 3.70 8.26
C ASP A 308 3.14 4.99 8.12
N GLU A 309 3.35 5.69 7.02
CA GLU A 309 2.72 6.98 6.72
C GLU A 309 1.20 6.86 6.55
N PHE A 310 0.51 7.97 6.86
CA PHE A 310 -0.95 8.09 6.76
C PHE A 310 -1.49 7.71 5.37
N LYS A 311 -0.72 8.01 4.30
CA LYS A 311 -1.04 7.75 2.88
C LYS A 311 -0.96 6.28 2.45
N ASN A 312 -0.49 5.38 3.30
CA ASN A 312 -0.27 3.97 2.95
C ASN A 312 -1.54 3.10 3.02
N PHE A 313 -2.70 3.73 3.26
CA PHE A 313 -4.01 3.10 3.36
C PHE A 313 -5.02 3.79 2.45
N PRO A 314 -6.10 3.08 2.07
CA PRO A 314 -7.21 3.70 1.37
C PRO A 314 -7.81 4.82 2.22
N LEU A 315 -7.71 6.05 1.72
CA LEU A 315 -8.32 7.21 2.33
C LEU A 315 -9.75 7.37 1.79
N SER A 316 -10.66 7.79 2.66
CA SER A 316 -11.98 8.33 2.33
C SER A 316 -12.08 9.77 2.78
N LEU A 317 -13.12 10.44 2.31
CA LEU A 317 -13.43 11.82 2.66
C LEU A 317 -14.68 11.88 3.54
N ASP A 318 -14.60 12.65 4.62
CA ASP A 318 -15.78 13.15 5.34
C ASP A 318 -15.97 14.61 4.96
N LEU A 319 -17.13 14.90 4.36
CA LEU A 319 -17.56 16.18 3.79
C LEU A 319 -17.86 17.26 4.85
N THR A 320 -16.92 17.46 5.77
CA THR A 320 -17.00 18.32 6.96
C THR A 320 -16.62 19.77 6.68
N GLY A 321 -15.90 20.00 5.58
CA GLY A 321 -15.57 21.33 5.09
C GLY A 321 -16.80 22.04 4.55
N LYS A 322 -16.76 23.38 4.60
CA LYS A 322 -17.83 24.22 4.11
C LYS A 322 -17.45 24.88 2.79
N SER A 323 -18.42 25.10 1.92
CA SER A 323 -18.17 25.63 0.58
C SER A 323 -17.64 27.06 0.59
N GLU A 324 -17.92 27.85 1.64
CA GLU A 324 -17.37 29.19 1.85
C GLU A 324 -15.87 29.19 2.19
N ASN A 325 -15.34 28.07 2.68
CA ASN A 325 -13.91 27.92 2.98
C ASN A 325 -13.11 27.47 1.75
N PHE A 326 -13.74 27.45 0.57
CA PHE A 326 -13.08 27.07 -0.67
C PHE A 326 -11.82 27.92 -0.86
N LYS A 327 -10.68 27.21 -0.91
CA LYS A 327 -9.38 27.76 -1.23
C LYS A 327 -8.51 26.63 -1.76
N ILE A 328 -8.02 26.78 -2.99
CA ILE A 328 -7.14 25.80 -3.64
C ILE A 328 -6.10 26.54 -4.47
N THR A 329 -4.88 26.05 -4.47
CA THR A 329 -3.82 26.57 -5.35
C THR A 329 -3.59 25.58 -6.48
N ILE A 330 -3.60 26.04 -7.72
CA ILE A 330 -3.17 25.26 -8.87
C ILE A 330 -1.78 25.75 -9.25
N THR A 331 -0.84 24.82 -9.38
CA THR A 331 0.54 25.09 -9.80
C THR A 331 0.78 24.37 -11.12
N ASP A 332 1.08 25.11 -12.18
CA ASP A 332 1.50 24.54 -13.45
C ASP A 332 3.02 24.52 -13.51
N SER A 333 3.59 23.34 -13.72
CA SER A 333 5.03 23.07 -13.69
C SER A 333 5.48 22.43 -15.00
N TYR A 334 6.27 23.17 -15.77
CA TYR A 334 6.81 22.74 -17.05
C TYR A 334 8.21 22.16 -16.87
N LEU A 335 8.41 20.92 -17.33
CA LEU A 335 9.65 20.17 -17.12
C LEU A 335 10.48 20.06 -18.39
N GLN A 336 11.68 20.64 -18.35
CA GLN A 336 12.66 20.57 -19.43
C GLN A 336 13.78 19.60 -19.04
N GLU A 337 13.94 18.49 -19.77
CA GLU A 337 15.01 17.52 -19.49
C GLU A 337 16.38 18.18 -19.62
N GLU A 338 17.17 18.13 -18.54
CA GLU A 338 18.55 18.61 -18.49
C GLU A 338 19.55 17.48 -18.69
N SER A 339 19.33 16.34 -18.03
CA SER A 339 20.22 15.19 -18.12
C SER A 339 19.55 13.89 -17.69
N ARG A 340 20.17 12.76 -18.05
CA ARG A 340 19.71 11.42 -17.71
C ARG A 340 20.86 10.58 -17.20
N THR A 341 20.65 9.88 -16.09
CA THR A 341 21.64 8.94 -15.53
C THR A 341 21.51 7.55 -16.14
N ALA A 342 22.53 6.71 -15.97
CA ALA A 342 22.52 5.32 -16.44
C ALA A 342 21.50 4.40 -15.72
N LYS A 343 20.77 4.91 -14.71
CA LYS A 343 19.68 4.21 -14.01
C LYS A 343 18.30 4.76 -14.39
N ASP A 344 18.18 5.37 -15.56
CA ASP A 344 16.97 6.03 -16.06
C ASP A 344 16.39 7.12 -15.13
N GLN A 345 17.20 7.65 -14.21
CA GLN A 345 16.82 8.85 -13.47
C GLN A 345 16.99 10.06 -14.38
N ILE A 346 15.93 10.85 -14.54
CA ILE A 346 15.91 12.02 -15.40
C ILE A 346 15.87 13.27 -14.53
N HIS A 347 16.79 14.19 -14.79
CA HIS A 347 16.87 15.48 -14.14
C HIS A 347 16.23 16.52 -15.04
N TYR A 348 15.29 17.27 -14.48
CA TYR A 348 14.55 18.32 -15.18
C TYR A 348 14.78 19.67 -14.53
N LEU A 349 14.95 20.68 -15.38
CA LEU A 349 14.72 22.06 -15.01
C LEU A 349 13.21 22.29 -14.96
N LYS A 350 12.71 22.80 -13.84
CA LYS A 350 11.28 23.00 -13.58
C LYS A 350 10.94 24.49 -13.60
N TYR A 351 9.97 24.86 -14.41
CA TYR A 351 9.41 26.21 -14.45
C TYR A 351 7.99 26.18 -13.90
N SER A 352 7.73 26.83 -12.77
CA SER A 352 6.44 26.79 -12.09
C SER A 352 5.76 28.15 -12.02
N THR A 353 4.46 28.17 -12.28
CA THR A 353 3.56 29.29 -11.97
C THR A 353 2.40 28.78 -11.14
N SER A 354 1.81 29.63 -10.29
CA SER A 354 0.73 29.22 -9.40
C SER A 354 -0.38 30.26 -9.38
N LYS A 355 -1.62 29.79 -9.32
CA LYS A 355 -2.82 30.62 -9.15
C LYS A 355 -3.66 30.06 -8.01
N THR A 356 -3.96 30.90 -7.03
CA THR A 356 -4.85 30.55 -5.92
C THR A 356 -6.28 30.98 -6.24
N TYR A 357 -7.19 30.03 -6.11
CA TYR A 357 -8.61 30.24 -6.17
C TYR A 357 -9.19 30.18 -4.76
N ASP A 358 -10.17 31.04 -4.47
CA ASP A 358 -10.90 31.08 -3.22
C ASP A 358 -12.37 31.44 -3.46
N ALA A 359 -13.13 31.66 -2.39
CA ALA A 359 -14.54 32.01 -2.48
C ALA A 359 -14.84 33.24 -3.37
N SER A 360 -13.90 34.18 -3.53
CA SER A 360 -14.09 35.41 -4.30
C SER A 360 -13.95 35.22 -5.81
N ASN A 361 -13.23 34.19 -6.27
CA ASN A 361 -12.97 33.91 -7.69
C ASN A 361 -13.34 32.46 -8.09
N LYS A 362 -14.26 31.86 -7.34
CA LYS A 362 -14.72 30.48 -7.53
C LYS A 362 -15.33 30.20 -8.90
N GLU A 363 -16.00 31.17 -9.52
CA GLU A 363 -16.49 31.03 -10.89
C GLU A 363 -15.35 30.88 -11.90
N ALA A 364 -14.24 31.60 -11.70
CA ALA A 364 -13.04 31.43 -12.53
C ALA A 364 -12.45 30.03 -12.34
N TYR A 365 -12.42 29.49 -11.11
CA TYR A 365 -11.99 28.11 -10.89
C TYR A 365 -12.84 27.09 -11.66
N ILE A 366 -14.16 27.26 -11.64
CA ILE A 366 -15.08 26.38 -12.39
C ILE A 366 -14.77 26.43 -13.88
N ASN A 367 -14.58 27.62 -14.45
CA ASN A 367 -14.31 27.80 -15.87
C ASN A 367 -12.92 27.35 -16.30
N ASP A 368 -11.90 27.73 -15.52
CA ASP A 368 -10.48 27.52 -15.85
C ASP A 368 -10.05 26.06 -15.61
N ILE A 369 -10.68 25.35 -14.66
CA ILE A 369 -10.20 24.05 -14.18
C ILE A 369 -11.24 22.93 -14.32
N LEU A 370 -12.50 23.16 -13.97
CA LEU A 370 -13.50 22.08 -13.85
C LEU A 370 -14.35 21.85 -15.11
N ASN A 371 -14.48 22.86 -15.98
CA ASN A 371 -15.29 22.81 -17.20
C ASN A 371 -14.58 22.20 -18.42
N HIS A 372 -13.45 21.52 -18.21
CA HIS A 372 -12.65 20.86 -19.25
C HIS A 372 -12.85 19.34 -19.33
#